data_AF-A0A7C7EB00-F1
#
_entry.id   AF-A0A7C7EB00-F1
#
_cell.length_a   1.000
_cell.length_b   1.000
_cell.length_c   1.000
_cell.angle_alpha   90.00
_cell.angle_beta   90.00
_cell.angle_gamma   90.00
#
_symmetry.space_group_name_H-M   'P 1'
#
loop_
_entity.id
_entity.type
_entity.pdbx_description
1 polymer ?
#
loop_
_entity_poly.entity_id
_entity_poly.type
_entity_poly.pdbx_seq_one_letter_code
_entity_poly.pdbx_strand_id
1 'polypeptide(L)' 'MVRVGIFGATGYTGVELIRILSKHEKVEIKYLSSQSYNTKAISDVYSSLIGFCDKE' A
#
# COMPACT_ATOMS: atom_id res chain seq x y z
N MET A 1 -7.17 -10.50 12.54
CA MET A 1 -6.73 -9.57 11.48
C MET A 1 -5.22 -9.66 11.36
N VAL A 2 -4.68 -9.94 10.18
CA VAL A 2 -3.25 -10.04 9.91
C VAL A 2 -2.73 -8.66 9.52
N ARG A 3 -1.71 -8.18 10.21
CA ARG A 3 -1.08 -6.87 9.96
C ARG A 3 0.07 -7.06 8.97
N VAL A 4 0.04 -6.35 7.86
CA VAL A 4 1.00 -6.52 6.76
C VAL A 4 1.79 -5.23 6.53
N GLY A 5 3.10 -5.40 6.34
CA GLY A 5 3.98 -4.36 5.81
C GLY A 5 4.47 -4.74 4.41
N ILE A 6 4.53 -3.78 3.49
CA ILE A 6 4.98 -3.99 2.11
C ILE A 6 6.24 -3.16 1.85
N PHE A 7 7.35 -3.86 1.59
CA PHE A 7 8.63 -3.25 1.20
C PHE A 7 8.74 -3.24 -0.33
N GLY A 8 9.08 -2.07 -0.89
CA GLY A 8 9.03 -1.88 -2.35
C GLY A 8 7.60 -1.67 -2.86
N ALA A 9 6.77 -0.98 -2.08
CA ALA A 9 5.36 -0.73 -2.37
C ALA A 9 5.10 -0.03 -3.72
N THR A 10 6.08 0.71 -4.24
CA THR A 10 6.00 1.41 -5.52
C THR A 10 6.42 0.55 -6.73
N GLY A 11 6.89 -0.68 -6.52
CA GLY A 11 7.07 -1.62 -7.64
C GLY A 11 5.71 -2.10 -8.14
N TYR A 12 5.62 -2.54 -9.40
CA TYR A 12 4.34 -3.00 -9.97
C TYR A 12 3.70 -4.15 -9.18
N THR A 13 4.52 -5.06 -8.65
CA THR A 13 4.06 -6.12 -7.75
C THR A 13 3.55 -5.58 -6.42
N GLY A 14 4.22 -4.56 -5.85
CA GLY A 14 3.78 -3.88 -4.64
C GLY A 14 2.43 -3.19 -4.82
N VAL A 15 2.24 -2.51 -5.95
CA VAL A 15 0.98 -1.84 -6.31
C VAL A 15 -0.16 -2.84 -6.43
N GLU A 16 0.04 -3.98 -7.09
CA GLU A 16 -1.00 -4.99 -7.21
C GLU A 16 -1.28 -5.70 -5.87
N LEU A 17 -0.23 -5.94 -5.08
CA LEU A 17 -0.39 -6.49 -3.73
C LEU A 17 -1.24 -5.57 -2.85
N ILE A 18 -1.05 -4.25 -2.95
CA ILE A 18 -1.91 -3.27 -2.27
C ILE A 18 -3.36 -3.40 -2.74
N ARG A 19 -3.63 -3.49 -4.05
CA ARG A 19 -4.99 -3.61 -4.59
C ARG A 19 -5.71 -4.84 -4.08
N ILE A 20 -5.01 -5.98 -4.03
CA ILE A 20 -5.55 -7.26 -3.56
C ILE A 20 -5.78 -7.22 -2.05
N LEU A 21 -4.75 -6.85 -1.28
CA LEU A 21 -4.80 -6.92 0.19
C LEU A 21 -5.72 -5.88 0.81
N SER A 22 -5.87 -4.69 0.22
CA SER A 22 -6.76 -3.63 0.75
C SER A 22 -8.25 -4.03 0.72
N LYS A 23 -8.60 -5.01 -0.12
CA LYS A 23 -9.96 -5.57 -0.23
C LYS A 23 -10.17 -6.83 0.63
N HIS A 24 -9.14 -7.32 1.29
CA HIS A 24 -9.20 -8.58 2.03
C HIS A 24 -9.59 -8.33 3.49
N GLU A 25 -10.80 -8.75 3.90
CA GLU A 25 -11.40 -8.43 5.22
C GLU A 25 -10.54 -8.84 6.43
N LYS A 26 -9.71 -9.88 6.30
CA LYS A 26 -8.83 -10.34 7.38
C LYS A 26 -7.44 -9.70 7.39
N VAL A 27 -7.16 -8.76 6.48
CA VAL A 27 -5.84 -8.13 6.32
C VAL A 27 -5.96 -6.63 6.55
N GLU A 28 -4.94 -6.10 7.21
CA GLU A 28 -4.77 -4.67 7.41
C GLU A 28 -3.35 -4.29 7.00
N ILE A 29 -3.22 -3.46 5.97
CA ILE A 29 -1.93 -2.91 5.54
C ILE A 29 -1.56 -1.81 6.53
N LYS A 30 -0.51 -2.03 7.33
CA LYS A 30 -0.05 -1.08 8.35
C LYS A 30 1.21 -0.31 7.96
N TYR A 31 1.92 -0.74 6.92
CA TYR A 31 3.16 -0.10 6.53
C TYR A 31 3.47 -0.29 5.05
N LEU A 32 3.90 0.79 4.40
CA LEU A 32 4.40 0.80 3.03
C LEU A 32 5.76 1.49 3.03
N SER A 33 6.74 0.94 2.30
CA SER A 33 8.03 1.60 2.08
C SER A 33 8.49 1.54 0.63
N SER A 34 9.30 2.52 0.25
CA SER A 34 9.94 2.62 -1.05
C SER A 34 11.29 3.32 -0.91
N GLN A 35 12.33 2.85 -1.60
CA GLN A 35 13.61 3.54 -1.59
C GLN A 35 13.56 4.88 -2.33
N SER A 36 12.84 4.93 -3.46
CA SER A 36 12.78 6.11 -4.34
C SER A 36 11.74 7.15 -3.92
N TYR A 37 10.73 6.74 -3.15
CA TYR A 37 9.57 7.58 -2.79
C TYR A 37 9.37 7.65 -1.28
N ASN A 38 10.45 7.84 -0.54
CA ASN A 38 10.37 8.08 0.90
C ASN A 38 9.53 9.32 1.20
N THR A 39 8.77 9.29 2.30
CA THR A 39 7.93 10.38 2.84
C THR A 39 6.72 10.81 2.01
N LYS A 40 6.47 10.19 0.85
CA LYS A 40 5.24 10.42 0.08
C LYS A 40 4.18 9.37 0.43
N ALA A 41 2.91 9.76 0.39
CA ALA A 41 1.83 8.78 0.41
C ALA A 41 1.88 7.96 -0.89
N ILE A 42 1.43 6.71 -0.83
CA ILE A 42 1.41 5.87 -2.04
C ILE A 42 0.46 6.44 -3.11
N SER A 43 -0.60 7.13 -2.69
CA SER A 43 -1.54 7.85 -3.55
C SER A 43 -0.93 9.06 -4.27
N ASP A 44 0.13 9.66 -3.71
CA ASP A 44 0.89 10.74 -4.38
C ASP A 44 1.71 10.20 -5.56
N VAL A 45 2.09 8.93 -5.52
CA VAL A 45 2.85 8.25 -6.59
C VAL A 45 1.88 7.61 -7.59
N TYR A 46 0.79 7.01 -7.08
CA TYR A 46 -0.23 6.34 -7.87
C TYR A 46 -1.62 6.83 -7.46
N SER A 47 -2.16 7.84 -8.15
CA SER A 47 -3.50 8.37 -7.86
C SER A 47 -4.61 7.30 -7.94
N SER A 48 -4.37 6.22 -8.70
CA SER A 48 -5.28 5.06 -8.76
C SER A 48 -5.43 4.27 -7.44
N LEU A 49 -4.57 4.54 -6.46
CA LEU A 49 -4.59 3.93 -5.12
C LEU A 49 -5.21 4.83 -4.05
N ILE A 50 -5.80 5.97 -4.42
CA ILE A 50 -6.61 6.79 -3.50
C ILE A 50 -7.73 5.91 -2.91
N GLY A 51 -7.90 5.94 -1.60
CA GLY A 51 -8.89 5.16 -0.85
C GLY A 51 -8.49 3.72 -0.52
N PHE A 52 -7.33 3.22 -0.98
CA PHE A 52 -6.87 1.85 -0.68
C PHE A 52 -6.16 1.76 0.66
N CYS A 53 -5.38 2.79 1.02
CA CYS A 53 -4.56 2.80 2.24
C CYS A 53 -4.86 3.99 3.17
N ASP A 54 -5.94 4.72 2.93
CA ASP A 54 -6.34 5.92 3.69
C ASP A 54 -7.13 5.60 4.97
N LYS A 55 -6.95 4.38 5.52
CA LYS A 55 -7.63 3.95 6.74
C LYS A 55 -6.77 4.28 7.95
N GLU A 56 -7.35 5.04 8.89
CA GLU A 56 -6.72 5.47 10.16
C GLU A 56 -6.16 4.29 10.99
#